data_AF-A0A939NYX9-F1
#
_entry.id   AF-A0A939NYX9-F1
#
_cell.length_a   1.000
_cell.length_b   1.000
_cell.length_c   1.000
_cell.angle_alpha   90.00
_cell.angle_beta   90.00
_cell.angle_gamma   90.00
#
_symmetry.space_group_name_H-M   'P 1'
#
loop_
_entity.id
_entity.type
_entity.pdbx_description
1 polymer ?
#
loop_
_entity_poly.entity_id
_entity_poly.type
_entity_poly.pdbx_seq_one_letter_code
_entity_poly.pdbx_strand_id
1 'polypeptide(L)'
;MYQLNINGRDVEVDVESDTPLLWVLRDELGLTGTKFGCGMAQCGACTVHIDGAATRCCVLPVDSVVGSQIKTIEGYFPSHSQMPWRTGVP
;
A
#
# COMPACT_ATOMS: atom_id res chain seq x y z
N MET A 1 -2.01 7.23 -16.82
CA MET A 1 -0.71 7.39 -16.13
C MET A 1 -0.83 8.31 -14.91
N TYR A 2 -0.46 7.80 -13.74
CA TYR A 2 -0.38 8.50 -12.46
C TYR A 2 1.03 8.36 -11.88
N GLN A 3 1.54 9.42 -11.25
CA GLN A 3 2.80 9.41 -10.52
C GLN A 3 2.53 9.33 -9.02
N LEU A 4 3.01 8.27 -8.37
CA LEU A 4 2.77 7.96 -6.96
C LEU A 4 4.09 7.89 -6.20
N ASN A 5 4.12 8.40 -4.96
CA ASN A 5 5.25 8.20 -4.06
C ASN A 5 4.99 6.97 -3.18
N ILE A 6 5.63 5.84 -3.50
CA ILE A 6 5.49 4.57 -2.78
C ILE A 6 6.80 4.23 -2.08
N ASN A 7 6.76 4.09 -0.75
CA ASN A 7 7.92 3.76 0.08
C ASN A 7 9.12 4.71 -0.14
N GLY A 8 8.84 5.99 -0.40
CA GLY A 8 9.84 7.03 -0.66
C GLY A 8 10.43 7.01 -2.08
N ARG A 9 9.82 6.28 -3.01
CA ARG A 9 10.20 6.24 -4.43
C ARG A 9 9.03 6.69 -5.30
N ASP A 10 9.30 7.57 -6.25
CA ASP A 10 8.30 7.92 -7.26
C ASP A 10 8.20 6.79 -8.29
N VAL A 11 6.98 6.33 -8.53
CA VAL A 11 6.65 5.29 -9.50
C VAL A 11 5.53 5.79 -10.39
N GLU A 12 5.57 5.39 -11.65
CA GLU A 12 4.55 5.69 -12.62
C GLU A 12 3.71 4.43 -12.87
N VAL A 13 2.39 4.57 -12.88
CA VAL A 13 1.43 3.49 -13.10
C VAL A 13 0.39 3.90 -14.13
N ASP A 14 -0.02 2.99 -15.00
CA ASP A 14 -1.04 3.26 -16.01
C ASP A 14 -2.34 2.50 -15.71
N VAL A 15 -3.24 3.15 -14.98
CA VAL A 15 -4.48 2.59 -14.47
C VAL A 15 -5.62 3.62 -14.56
N GLU A 16 -6.87 3.15 -14.47
CA GLU A 16 -8.06 4.00 -14.41
C GLU A 16 -8.12 4.78 -13.08
N SER A 17 -8.72 5.96 -13.07
CA SER A 17 -8.73 6.89 -11.92
C SER A 17 -9.37 6.31 -10.66
N ASP A 18 -10.41 5.50 -10.84
CA ASP A 18 -11.17 4.85 -9.78
C ASP A 18 -10.58 3.51 -9.34
N THR A 19 -9.48 3.07 -9.99
CA THR A 19 -8.78 1.83 -9.60
C THR A 19 -8.38 1.91 -8.14
N PRO A 20 -8.85 0.98 -7.29
CA PRO A 20 -8.44 0.95 -5.89
C PRO A 20 -6.92 0.83 -5.73
N LEU A 21 -6.34 1.65 -4.85
CA LEU A 21 -4.91 1.67 -4.54
C LEU A 21 -4.38 0.27 -4.18
N LEU A 22 -5.21 -0.58 -3.55
CA LEU A 22 -4.84 -1.97 -3.30
C LEU A 22 -4.40 -2.73 -4.56
N TRP A 23 -5.11 -2.56 -5.68
CA TRP A 23 -4.80 -3.27 -6.92
C TRP A 23 -3.59 -2.68 -7.60
N VAL A 24 -3.42 -1.36 -7.58
CA VAL A 24 -2.18 -0.70 -8.04
C VAL A 24 -0.96 -1.25 -7.30
N LEU A 25 -1.02 -1.34 -5.97
CA LEU A 25 0.10 -1.85 -5.18
C LEU A 25 0.43 -3.31 -5.50
N ARG A 26 -0.60 -4.15 -5.63
CA ARG A 26 -0.41 -5.60 -5.75
C ARG A 26 -0.12 -6.05 -7.17
N ASP A 27 -0.90 -5.57 -8.13
CA ASP A 27 -0.98 -6.12 -9.48
C ASP A 27 -0.03 -5.34 -10.40
N GLU A 28 0.01 -4.01 -10.30
CA GLU A 28 0.93 -3.17 -11.10
C GLU A 28 2.35 -3.14 -10.50
N LEU A 29 2.47 -3.00 -9.18
CA LEU A 29 3.77 -2.79 -8.51
C LEU A 29 4.33 -4.04 -7.84
N GLY A 30 3.58 -5.15 -7.76
CA GLY A 30 4.04 -6.40 -7.15
C GLY A 30 4.24 -6.36 -5.62
N LEU A 31 3.77 -5.30 -4.95
CA LEU A 31 3.84 -5.12 -3.49
C LEU A 31 2.72 -5.91 -2.80
N THR A 32 2.93 -7.22 -2.71
CA THR A 32 1.91 -8.19 -2.28
C THR A 32 1.75 -8.36 -0.77
N GLY A 33 2.56 -7.68 0.04
CA GLY A 33 2.51 -7.70 1.51
C GLY A 33 1.20 -7.11 2.05
N THR A 34 0.70 -6.04 1.43
CA THR A 34 -0.65 -5.51 1.70
C THR A 34 -1.70 -6.48 1.17
N LYS A 35 -2.65 -6.93 2.00
CA LYS A 35 -3.55 -8.05 1.65
C LYS A 35 -4.97 -7.61 1.32
N PHE A 36 -5.59 -8.31 0.38
CA PHE A 36 -7.05 -8.28 0.21
C PHE A 36 -7.71 -9.15 1.29
N GLY A 37 -8.73 -8.60 1.95
CA GLY A 37 -9.51 -9.32 2.98
C GLY A 37 -11.00 -9.21 2.73
N CYS A 38 -11.59 -8.04 3.01
CA CYS A 38 -13.04 -7.83 2.89
C CYS A 38 -13.48 -6.92 1.74
N GLY A 39 -12.58 -6.17 1.11
CA GLY A 39 -12.93 -5.18 0.07
C GLY A 39 -13.73 -3.94 0.54
N MET A 40 -14.32 -3.96 1.74
CA MET A 40 -15.22 -2.91 2.25
C MET A 40 -14.67 -2.14 3.47
N ALA A 41 -13.34 -1.98 3.59
CA ALA A 41 -12.69 -1.23 4.67
C ALA A 41 -12.93 -1.71 6.13
N GLN A 42 -13.49 -2.90 6.34
CA GLN A 42 -13.84 -3.41 7.68
C GLN A 42 -12.70 -4.19 8.38
N CYS A 43 -11.94 -5.01 7.64
CA CYS A 43 -10.99 -5.96 8.27
C CYS A 43 -9.59 -5.40 8.56
N GLY A 44 -9.19 -4.30 7.92
CA GLY A 44 -7.84 -3.73 8.07
C GLY A 44 -6.69 -4.51 7.40
N ALA A 45 -6.94 -5.59 6.68
CA ALA A 45 -5.88 -6.36 6.01
C ALA A 45 -5.13 -5.56 4.92
N CYS A 46 -5.81 -4.56 4.34
CA CYS A 46 -5.31 -3.68 3.28
C CYS A 46 -4.74 -2.36 3.83
N THR A 47 -4.25 -2.35 5.07
CA THR A 47 -3.78 -1.10 5.68
C THR A 47 -2.43 -0.69 5.11
N VAL A 48 -2.36 0.56 4.68
CA VAL A 48 -1.12 1.28 4.35
C VAL A 48 -1.10 2.58 5.18
N HIS A 49 0.04 3.27 5.20
CA HIS A 49 0.11 4.62 5.75
C HIS A 49 0.16 5.63 4.61
N ILE A 50 -0.73 6.62 4.62
CA ILE A 50 -0.73 7.75 3.69
C ILE A 50 -0.45 8.99 4.53
N ASP A 51 0.67 9.66 4.25
CA ASP A 51 1.17 10.80 5.03
C ASP A 51 1.23 10.51 6.55
N GLY A 52 1.58 9.26 6.89
CA GLY A 52 1.68 8.77 8.27
C GLY A 52 0.36 8.27 8.87
N ALA A 53 -0.79 8.51 8.24
CA ALA A 53 -2.09 8.05 8.73
C ALA A 53 -2.45 6.65 8.22
N ALA A 54 -2.85 5.75 9.13
CA ALA A 54 -3.27 4.39 8.79
C ALA A 54 -4.59 4.42 8.01
N THR A 55 -4.55 3.92 6.77
CA THR A 55 -5.64 4.09 5.80
C THR A 55 -5.93 2.79 5.06
N ARG A 56 -7.21 2.56 4.70
CA ARG A 56 -7.67 1.35 4.01
C ARG A 56 -7.57 1.53 2.50
N CYS A 57 -6.56 0.94 1.86
CA CYS A 57 -6.35 1.16 0.42
C CYS A 57 -7.33 0.39 -0.49
N CYS A 58 -8.12 -0.55 0.04
CA CYS A 58 -9.04 -1.35 -0.77
C CYS A 58 -10.26 -0.60 -1.30
N VAL A 59 -10.51 0.62 -0.83
CA VAL A 59 -11.64 1.48 -1.25
C VAL A 59 -11.18 2.87 -1.68
N LEU A 60 -9.87 3.13 -1.71
CA LEU A 60 -9.33 4.42 -2.12
C LEU A 60 -8.97 4.40 -3.60
N PRO A 61 -9.61 5.24 -4.43
CA PRO A 61 -9.17 5.50 -5.81
C PRO A 61 -7.72 5.97 -5.89
N VAL A 62 -7.01 5.60 -6.95
CA VAL A 62 -5.62 6.02 -7.17
C VAL A 62 -5.48 7.53 -7.38
N ASP A 63 -6.47 8.18 -8.00
CA ASP A 63 -6.47 9.62 -8.24
C ASP A 63 -6.47 10.44 -6.94
N SER A 64 -7.09 9.90 -5.88
CA SER A 64 -7.24 10.55 -4.58
C SER A 64 -5.97 10.60 -3.73
N VAL A 65 -4.93 9.85 -4.12
CA VAL A 65 -3.68 9.71 -3.34
C VAL A 65 -2.47 10.29 -4.07
N VAL A 66 -2.67 10.92 -5.23
CA VAL A 66 -1.61 11.61 -5.97
C VAL A 66 -1.01 12.71 -5.11
N GLY A 67 0.33 12.79 -5.09
CA GLY A 67 1.08 13.75 -4.28
C GLY A 67 1.22 13.40 -2.80
N SER A 68 0.57 12.34 -2.32
CA SER A 68 0.72 11.83 -0.95
C SER A 68 1.90 10.84 -0.85
N GLN A 69 2.48 10.71 0.36
CA GLN A 69 3.47 9.68 0.65
C GLN A 69 2.79 8.40 1.11
N ILE A 70 2.89 7.34 0.32
CA ILE A 70 2.29 6.04 0.63
C ILE A 70 3.39 5.10 1.13
N LYS A 71 3.21 4.56 2.33
CA LYS A 71 4.11 3.57 2.92
C LYS A 71 3.40 2.26 3.18
N THR A 72 3.88 1.20 2.54
CA THR A 72 3.36 -0.17 2.66
C THR A 72 4.21 -0.98 3.65
N ILE A 73 3.79 -2.21 3.94
CA ILE A 73 4.53 -3.10 4.84
C ILE A 73 5.96 -3.38 4.34
N GLU A 74 6.18 -3.47 3.04
CA GLU A 74 7.48 -3.67 2.40
C GLU A 74 8.43 -2.49 2.67
N GLY A 75 7.89 -1.28 2.82
CA GLY A 75 8.65 -0.09 3.20
C GLY A 75 9.08 -0.05 4.66
N TYR A 76 8.47 -0.88 5.53
CA TYR A 76 8.90 -1.08 6.91
C TYR A 76 9.79 -2.32 7.06
N PHE A 77 9.43 -3.42 6.40
CA PHE A 77 10.10 -4.71 6.49
C PHE A 77 10.30 -5.28 5.07
N PRO A 78 11.46 -5.05 4.44
CA PRO A 78 11.73 -5.51 3.08
C PRO A 78 11.69 -7.03 2.91
N SER A 79 11.82 -7.79 4.00
CA SER A 79 11.71 -9.24 3.99
C SER A 79 10.97 -9.76 5.23
N HIS A 80 10.35 -10.94 5.10
CA HIS A 80 9.67 -11.60 6.21
C HIS A 80 10.61 -11.82 7.41
N SER A 81 11.89 -12.13 7.21
CA SER A 81 12.83 -12.35 8.32
C SER A 81 13.08 -11.11 9.18
N GLN A 82 12.80 -9.91 8.66
CA GLN A 82 12.98 -8.63 9.37
C GLN A 82 11.73 -8.21 10.15
N MET A 83 10.65 -8.99 10.11
CA MET A 83 9.44 -8.67 10.87
C MET A 83 9.71 -8.82 12.38
N PRO A 84 9.22 -7.90 13.24
CA PRO A 84 9.53 -7.90 14.68
C PRO A 84 9.21 -9.22 15.38
N TRP A 85 8.05 -9.80 15.08
CA TRP A 85 7.62 -11.09 15.65
C TRP A 85 8.41 -12.30 15.11
N ARG A 86 9.21 -12.14 14.06
CA ARG A 86 10.12 -13.17 13.53
C ARG A 86 11.56 -12.99 14.01
N THR A 87 11.96 -11.77 14.37
CA THR A 87 13.29 -11.47 14.92
C THR A 87 13.38 -11.69 16.42
N GLY A 88 12.26 -11.96 17.11
CA GLY A 88 12.23 -12.15 18.56
C GLY A 88 12.47 -10.85 19.34
N VAL A 89 12.35 -9.71 18.67
CA VAL A 89 12.33 -8.39 19.31
C VAL A 89 10.91 -8.18 19.85
N PRO A 90 10.73 -7.93 21.16
CA PRO A 90 9.41 -7.73 21.76
C PRO A 90 8.68 -6.51 21.18
#